data_AF-A0A3N2M1G5-F1
#
_entry.id   AF-A0A3N2M1G5-F1
#
_cell.length_a   1.000
_cell.length_b   1.000
_cell.length_c   1.000
_cell.angle_alpha   90.00
_cell.angle_beta   90.00
_cell.angle_gamma   90.00
#
_symmetry.space_group_name_H-M   'P 1'
#
loop_
_entity.id
_entity.type
_entity.pdbx_description
1 polymer ?
#
loop_
_entity_poly.entity_id
_entity_poly.type
_entity_poly.pdbx_seq_one_letter_code
_entity_poly.pdbx_strand_id
1 'polypeptide(L)'
;MANKREFKKYVEAVGASACEAMMSTYYNVDGVNKDSIAKSIELTLGAVGAAKSNADVTFDKGVKAFAGLKEYSVAKNKFYKKLFVKIKEDFFNSIDEAIKLFNSAIPAEVKEQYKNAVAE
;
A
#
# COMPACT_ATOMS: atom_id res chain seq x y z
N MET A 1 10.51 -10.24 -3.69
CA MET A 1 10.20 -10.55 -2.27
C MET A 1 10.27 -12.04 -2.11
N ALA A 2 11.18 -12.54 -1.29
CA ALA A 2 11.49 -13.97 -1.18
C ALA A 2 10.45 -14.74 -0.36
N ASN A 3 9.67 -14.08 0.50
CA ASN A 3 8.61 -14.75 1.28
C ASN A 3 7.54 -13.76 1.82
N LYS A 4 6.47 -14.31 2.40
CA LYS A 4 5.36 -13.58 3.04
C LYS A 4 5.83 -12.58 4.11
N ARG A 5 6.84 -12.94 4.90
CA ARG A 5 7.36 -12.08 5.98
C ARG A 5 8.01 -10.83 5.41
N GLU A 6 8.82 -10.99 4.36
CA GLU A 6 9.42 -9.87 3.64
C GLU A 6 8.37 -8.98 2.96
N PHE A 7 7.31 -9.58 2.41
CA PHE A 7 6.19 -8.82 1.86
C PHE A 7 5.56 -7.89 2.90
N LYS A 8 5.24 -8.41 4.10
CA LYS A 8 4.66 -7.60 5.18
C LYS A 8 5.59 -6.47 5.62
N LYS A 9 6.89 -6.74 5.75
CA LYS A 9 7.89 -5.71 6.08
C LYS A 9 7.97 -4.63 5.01
N TYR A 10 7.89 -5.03 3.74
CA TYR A 10 7.94 -4.10 2.62
C TYR A 10 6.75 -3.13 2.62
N VAL A 11 5.52 -3.64 2.70
CA VAL A 11 4.33 -2.76 2.71
C VAL A 11 4.30 -1.85 3.94
N GLU A 12 4.80 -2.33 5.08
CA GLU A 12 4.91 -1.54 6.31
C GLU A 12 5.95 -0.42 6.17
N ALA A 13 7.12 -0.69 5.59
CA ALA A 13 8.13 0.32 5.34
C ALA A 13 7.64 1.40 4.34
N VAL A 14 6.99 0.99 3.25
CA VAL A 14 6.42 1.92 2.26
C VAL A 14 5.36 2.80 2.90
N GLY A 15 4.40 2.20 3.62
CA GLY A 15 3.33 2.95 4.26
C GLY A 15 3.83 3.86 5.38
N ALA A 16 4.82 3.44 6.17
CA ALA A 16 5.42 4.27 7.22
C ALA A 16 6.12 5.51 6.61
N SER A 17 6.92 5.32 5.57
CA SER A 17 7.59 6.43 4.87
C SER A 17 6.59 7.41 4.25
N ALA A 18 5.52 6.91 3.64
CA ALA A 18 4.46 7.77 3.11
C ALA A 18 3.74 8.56 4.22
N CYS A 19 3.37 7.91 5.34
CA CYS A 19 2.75 8.58 6.47
C CYS A 19 3.65 9.65 7.10
N GLU A 20 4.95 9.37 7.22
CA GLU A 20 5.92 10.33 7.76
C GLU A 20 5.98 11.61 6.92
N ALA A 21 6.06 11.47 5.60
CA ALA A 21 6.02 12.61 4.69
C ALA A 21 4.71 13.40 4.82
N MET A 22 3.56 12.71 4.85
CA MET A 22 2.25 13.35 5.01
C MET A 22 2.12 14.08 6.35
N MET A 23 2.59 13.48 7.44
CA MET A 23 2.60 14.10 8.77
C MET A 23 3.51 15.32 8.83
N SER A 24 4.69 15.27 8.22
CA SER A 24 5.59 16.43 8.18
C SER A 24 4.89 17.62 7.52
N THR A 25 4.21 17.41 6.39
CA THR A 25 3.43 18.46 5.72
C THR A 25 2.25 18.94 6.56
N TYR A 26 1.53 18.03 7.22
CA TYR A 26 0.39 18.36 8.09
C TYR A 26 0.77 19.38 9.18
N TYR A 27 1.94 19.21 9.79
CA TYR A 27 2.37 20.03 10.93
C TYR A 27 3.18 21.27 10.53
N ASN A 28 3.94 21.19 9.42
CA ASN A 28 4.97 22.18 9.12
C ASN A 28 4.67 23.07 7.90
N VAL A 29 3.59 22.82 7.16
CA VAL A 29 3.24 23.60 5.97
C VAL A 29 1.94 24.38 6.22
N ASP A 30 2.04 25.70 6.12
CA ASP A 30 0.89 26.59 6.29
C ASP A 30 -0.07 26.53 5.09
N GLY A 31 -1.36 26.74 5.36
CA GLY A 31 -2.39 26.80 4.33
C GLY A 31 -2.79 25.46 3.72
N VAL A 32 -2.24 24.33 4.20
CA VAL A 32 -2.65 23.00 3.74
C VAL A 32 -4.04 22.60 4.22
N ASN A 33 -4.73 21.81 3.41
CA ASN A 33 -5.97 21.17 3.84
C ASN A 33 -5.65 19.97 4.76
N LYS A 34 -5.67 20.22 6.07
CA LYS A 34 -5.36 19.23 7.11
C LYS A 34 -6.29 18.01 7.08
N ASP A 35 -7.58 18.20 6.80
CA ASP A 35 -8.54 17.10 6.74
C ASP A 35 -8.23 16.16 5.57
N SER A 36 -7.89 16.71 4.41
CA SER A 36 -7.47 15.91 3.25
C SER A 36 -6.18 15.15 3.53
N ILE A 37 -5.19 15.77 4.21
CA ILE A 37 -3.96 15.08 4.59
C ILE A 37 -4.23 13.97 5.60
N ALA A 38 -5.05 14.22 6.63
CA ALA A 38 -5.44 13.21 7.60
C ALA A 38 -6.14 12.03 6.90
N LYS A 39 -6.97 12.31 5.90
CA LYS A 39 -7.62 11.26 5.10
C LYS A 39 -6.63 10.48 4.24
N SER A 40 -5.62 11.12 3.67
CA SER A 40 -4.53 10.43 2.97
C SER A 40 -3.73 9.50 3.89
N ILE A 41 -3.48 9.92 5.13
CA ILE A 41 -2.82 9.07 6.15
C ILE A 41 -3.72 7.86 6.46
N GLU A 42 -5.01 8.07 6.69
CA GLU A 42 -5.97 6.99 6.94
C GLU A 42 -6.00 5.96 5.80
N LEU A 43 -6.06 6.43 4.55
CA LEU A 43 -6.02 5.56 3.36
C LEU A 43 -4.72 4.75 3.29
N THR A 44 -3.59 5.39 3.56
CA THR A 44 -2.26 4.74 3.58
C THR A 44 -2.20 3.64 4.64
N LEU A 45 -2.61 3.95 5.88
CA LEU A 45 -2.63 2.98 6.98
C LEU A 45 -3.63 1.84 6.71
N GLY A 46 -4.79 2.16 6.16
CA GLY A 46 -5.79 1.17 5.72
C GLY A 46 -5.23 0.22 4.66
N ALA A 47 -4.51 0.73 3.67
CA ALA A 47 -3.86 -0.08 2.64
C ALA A 47 -2.82 -1.05 3.23
N VAL A 48 -1.98 -0.58 4.16
CA VAL A 48 -1.01 -1.42 4.86
C VAL A 48 -1.71 -2.52 5.66
N GLY A 49 -2.75 -2.15 6.43
CA GLY A 49 -3.54 -3.09 7.22
C GLY A 49 -4.20 -4.17 6.37
N ALA A 50 -4.83 -3.78 5.27
CA ALA A 50 -5.46 -4.69 4.32
C ALA A 50 -4.43 -5.62 3.67
N ALA A 51 -3.28 -5.11 3.22
CA ALA A 51 -2.24 -5.92 2.60
C ALA A 51 -1.65 -6.95 3.57
N LYS A 52 -1.37 -6.55 4.82
CA LYS A 52 -0.86 -7.45 5.87
C LYS A 52 -1.87 -8.55 6.21
N SER A 53 -3.15 -8.20 6.32
CA SER A 53 -4.24 -9.12 6.65
C SER A 53 -4.52 -10.11 5.51
N ASN A 54 -4.60 -9.61 4.27
CA ASN A 54 -4.84 -10.46 3.11
C ASN A 54 -3.68 -11.42 2.83
N ALA A 55 -2.44 -11.04 3.18
CA ALA A 55 -1.29 -11.95 3.11
C ALA A 55 -1.39 -13.14 4.09
N ASP A 56 -2.28 -13.09 5.08
CA ASP A 56 -2.56 -14.20 5.99
C ASP A 56 -3.61 -15.20 5.48
N VAL A 57 -4.28 -14.90 4.36
CA VAL A 57 -5.27 -15.81 3.76
C VAL A 57 -4.61 -17.13 3.35
N THR A 58 -5.27 -18.23 3.69
CA THR A 58 -4.79 -19.59 3.41
C THR A 58 -5.62 -20.27 2.33
N PHE A 59 -5.01 -21.26 1.67
CA PHE A 59 -5.72 -22.11 0.72
C PHE A 59 -6.62 -23.09 1.48
N ASP A 60 -7.92 -23.03 1.20
CA ASP A 60 -8.99 -23.71 1.94
C ASP A 60 -9.21 -25.18 1.55
N LYS A 61 -8.66 -25.61 0.41
CA LYS A 61 -8.83 -26.98 -0.10
C LYS A 61 -7.70 -27.89 0.34
N GLY A 62 -8.05 -29.07 0.83
CA GLY A 62 -7.10 -30.17 1.08
C GLY A 62 -6.84 -31.03 -0.15
N VAL A 63 -5.83 -31.93 -0.09
CA VAL A 63 -5.44 -32.83 -1.19
C VAL A 63 -6.62 -33.69 -1.70
N LYS A 64 -7.52 -34.10 -0.79
CA LYS A 64 -8.71 -34.92 -1.11
C LYS A 64 -9.71 -34.23 -2.06
N ALA A 65 -9.61 -32.92 -2.24
CA ALA A 65 -10.44 -32.17 -3.18
C ALA A 65 -9.94 -32.22 -4.64
N PHE A 66 -8.87 -32.98 -4.92
CA PHE A 66 -8.21 -33.06 -6.23
C PHE A 66 -7.95 -34.52 -6.60
N ALA A 67 -7.70 -34.81 -7.89
CA ALA A 67 -7.43 -36.18 -8.34
C ALA A 67 -6.09 -36.72 -7.82
N GLY A 68 -5.20 -35.84 -7.35
CA GLY A 68 -3.96 -36.23 -6.70
C GLY A 68 -3.09 -35.05 -6.25
N LEU A 69 -1.92 -35.37 -5.70
CA LEU A 69 -0.98 -34.40 -5.14
C LEU A 69 -0.49 -33.37 -6.16
N LYS A 70 -0.32 -33.78 -7.43
CA LYS A 70 0.12 -32.91 -8.52
C LYS A 70 -0.87 -31.79 -8.77
N GLU A 71 -2.16 -32.12 -8.92
CA GLU A 71 -3.21 -31.15 -9.17
C GLU A 71 -3.42 -30.21 -7.98
N TYR A 72 -3.40 -30.75 -6.76
CA TYR A 72 -3.43 -29.96 -5.53
C TYR A 72 -2.28 -28.93 -5.50
N SER A 73 -1.05 -29.34 -5.81
CA SER A 73 0.11 -28.46 -5.78
C SER A 73 0.00 -27.34 -6.82
N VAL A 74 -0.48 -27.67 -8.03
CA VAL A 74 -0.74 -26.68 -9.09
C VAL A 74 -1.80 -25.68 -8.65
N ALA A 75 -2.91 -26.15 -8.08
CA ALA A 75 -4.00 -25.30 -7.61
C ALA A 75 -3.57 -24.37 -6.49
N LYS A 76 -2.84 -24.90 -5.49
CA LYS A 76 -2.29 -24.14 -4.36
C LYS A 76 -1.32 -23.05 -4.83
N ASN A 77 -0.40 -23.38 -5.74
CA ASN A 77 0.54 -22.39 -6.29
C ASN A 77 -0.17 -21.31 -7.10
N LYS A 78 -1.16 -21.68 -7.91
CA LYS A 78 -1.98 -20.74 -8.67
C LYS A 78 -2.75 -19.79 -7.75
N PHE A 79 -3.30 -20.31 -6.65
CA PHE A 79 -4.01 -19.53 -5.64
C PHE A 79 -3.10 -18.46 -5.03
N TYR A 80 -1.96 -18.85 -4.44
CA TYR A 80 -1.06 -17.88 -3.80
C TYR A 80 -0.48 -16.87 -4.79
N LYS A 81 -0.14 -17.30 -6.01
CA LYS A 81 0.31 -16.37 -7.06
C LYS A 81 -0.74 -15.30 -7.35
N LYS A 82 -2.00 -15.72 -7.57
CA LYS A 82 -3.11 -14.78 -7.82
C LYS A 82 -3.37 -13.87 -6.62
N LEU A 83 -3.34 -14.43 -5.41
CA LEU A 83 -3.54 -13.70 -4.17
C LEU A 83 -2.51 -12.57 -4.02
N PHE A 84 -1.21 -12.87 -4.13
CA PHE A 84 -0.17 -11.85 -3.95
C PHE A 84 -0.10 -10.83 -5.10
N VAL A 85 -0.48 -11.21 -6.33
CA VAL A 85 -0.65 -10.25 -7.43
C VAL A 85 -1.74 -9.24 -7.07
N LYS A 86 -2.92 -9.74 -6.68
CA LYS A 86 -4.05 -8.88 -6.30
C LYS A 86 -3.73 -7.99 -5.11
N ILE A 87 -3.15 -8.54 -4.04
CA ILE A 87 -2.76 -7.75 -2.86
C ILE A 87 -1.81 -6.62 -3.25
N LYS A 88 -0.84 -6.91 -4.13
CA LYS A 88 0.11 -5.91 -4.60
C LYS A 88 -0.59 -4.80 -5.38
N GLU A 89 -1.45 -5.16 -6.32
CA GLU A 89 -2.24 -4.21 -7.13
C GLU A 89 -3.13 -3.34 -6.22
N ASP A 90 -3.92 -3.94 -5.35
CA ASP A 90 -4.83 -3.24 -4.43
C ASP A 90 -4.05 -2.29 -3.49
N PHE A 91 -2.89 -2.72 -2.99
CA PHE A 91 -2.01 -1.90 -2.15
C PHE A 91 -1.50 -0.66 -2.90
N PHE A 92 -0.90 -0.83 -4.07
CA PHE A 92 -0.34 0.30 -4.82
C PHE A 92 -1.43 1.26 -5.31
N ASN A 93 -2.58 0.74 -5.75
CA ASN A 93 -3.71 1.59 -6.13
C ASN A 93 -4.18 2.47 -4.96
N SER A 94 -4.28 1.89 -3.75
CA SER A 94 -4.69 2.64 -2.55
C SER A 94 -3.64 3.69 -2.14
N ILE A 95 -2.35 3.37 -2.28
CA ILE A 95 -1.25 4.33 -2.02
C ILE A 95 -1.28 5.46 -3.06
N ASP A 96 -1.49 5.17 -4.34
CA ASP A 96 -1.60 6.18 -5.39
C ASP A 96 -2.80 7.12 -5.15
N GLU A 97 -3.94 6.57 -4.72
CA GLU A 97 -5.11 7.36 -4.32
C GLU A 97 -4.80 8.28 -3.13
N ALA A 98 -4.13 7.75 -2.09
CA ALA A 98 -3.71 8.53 -0.93
C ALA A 98 -2.77 9.68 -1.32
N ILE A 99 -1.79 9.41 -2.21
CA ILE A 99 -0.84 10.41 -2.71
C ILE A 99 -1.54 11.47 -3.57
N LYS A 100 -2.49 11.09 -4.43
CA LYS A 100 -3.28 12.06 -5.22
C LYS A 100 -4.08 12.99 -4.31
N LEU A 101 -4.74 12.45 -3.30
CA LEU A 101 -5.48 13.23 -2.31
C LEU A 101 -4.53 14.16 -1.54
N PHE A 102 -3.37 13.66 -1.13
CA PHE A 102 -2.36 14.43 -0.41
C PHE A 102 -1.85 15.59 -1.25
N ASN A 103 -1.48 15.33 -2.50
CA ASN A 103 -1.04 16.36 -3.44
C ASN A 103 -2.14 17.40 -3.68
N SER A 104 -3.42 17.01 -3.72
CA SER A 104 -4.52 17.98 -3.85
C SER A 104 -4.67 18.90 -2.63
N ALA A 105 -4.21 18.46 -1.45
CA ALA A 105 -4.28 19.20 -0.20
C ALA A 105 -3.21 20.28 -0.04
N ILE A 106 -2.17 20.25 -0.87
CA ILE A 106 -1.05 21.21 -0.83
C ILE A 106 -1.37 22.41 -1.75
N PRO A 107 -1.27 23.66 -1.26
CA PRO A 107 -1.44 24.88 -2.05
C PRO A 107 -0.53 24.95 -3.28
N ALA A 108 -0.95 25.67 -4.31
CA ALA A 108 -0.19 25.78 -5.56
C ALA A 108 1.15 26.50 -5.35
N GLU A 109 1.16 27.51 -4.48
CA GLU A 109 2.34 28.31 -4.14
C GLU A 109 3.42 27.43 -3.51
N VAL A 110 3.04 26.54 -2.60
CA VAL A 110 3.95 25.59 -1.95
C VAL A 110 4.49 24.56 -2.97
N LYS A 111 3.66 24.11 -3.91
CA LYS A 111 4.10 23.20 -4.98
C LYS A 111 5.13 23.85 -5.90
N GLU A 112 4.98 25.13 -6.21
CA GLU A 112 5.95 25.88 -7.01
C GLU A 112 7.27 26.07 -6.27
N GLN A 113 7.22 26.38 -4.96
CA GLN A 113 8.41 26.43 -4.12
C GLN A 113 9.18 25.10 -4.13
N TYR A 114 8.49 23.96 -4.01
CA TYR A 114 9.12 22.64 -4.08
C TYR A 114 9.75 22.35 -5.46
N LYS A 115 9.08 22.74 -6.55
CA LYS A 115 9.65 22.57 -7.90
C LYS A 115 10.93 23.37 -8.10
N ASN A 116 10.96 24.60 -7.59
CA ASN A 116 12.13 25.48 -7.72
C ASN A 116 13.30 24.96 -6.86
N ALA A 117 13.03 24.48 -5.65
CA ALA A 117 14.06 23.93 -4.74
C ALA A 117 14.71 22.62 -5.23
N VAL A 118 14.08 21.91 -6.17
CA VAL A 118 14.62 20.68 -6.79
C VAL A 118 15.32 20.97 -8.13
N ALA A 119 15.10 22.15 -8.71
CA ALA A 119 15.72 22.57 -9.96
C ALA A 119 17.08 23.27 -9.77
N GLU A 120 17.41 23.69 -8.55
CA GLU A 120 18.76 24.09 -8.10
C GLU A 120 19.58 22.88 -7.67
#